data_AF-A0A950QUL9-F1
#
_entry.id   AF-A0A950QUL9-F1
#
_cell.length_a   1.000
_cell.length_b   1.000
_cell.length_c   1.000
_cell.angle_alpha   90.00
_cell.angle_beta   90.00
_cell.angle_gamma   90.00
#
_symmetry.space_group_name_H-M   'P 1'
#
loop_
_entity.id
_entity.type
_entity.pdbx_description
1 polymer ?
#
loop_
_entity_poly.entity_id
_entity_poly.type
_entity_poly.pdbx_seq_one_letter_code
_entity_poly.pdbx_strand_id
1 'polypeptide(L)'
;MAEEARQIDDPGLHPLASLLKEVDDAVRVFRATASADDRSIMDLRWQFDQISAKMNQAIYNDQQDLIHDSTLKTIAVLFEILARS
;
A
#
# COMPACT_ATOMS: atom_id res chain seq x y z
N MET A 1 9.54 29.59 9.53
CA MET A 1 8.10 29.70 9.25
C MET A 1 7.61 28.30 8.99
N ALA A 2 6.87 27.71 9.93
CA ALA A 2 6.28 26.39 9.76
C ALA A 2 4.99 26.58 8.97
N GLU A 3 4.92 26.00 7.77
CA GLU A 3 3.71 25.94 6.98
C GLU A 3 2.78 24.97 7.71
N GLU A 4 1.81 25.52 8.45
CA GLU A 4 0.73 24.73 9.04
C GLU A 4 0.00 24.06 7.88
N ALA A 5 0.21 22.75 7.74
CA ALA A 5 -0.56 21.93 6.83
C ALA A 5 -2.04 22.13 7.17
N ARG A 6 -2.76 22.85 6.30
CA ARG A 6 -4.22 22.97 6.39
C ARG A 6 -4.79 21.57 6.47
N GLN A 7 -5.42 21.26 7.59
CA GLN A 7 -6.25 20.07 7.72
C GLN A 7 -7.44 20.26 6.77
N ILE A 8 -7.35 19.66 5.58
CA ILE A 8 -8.47 19.57 4.66
C ILE A 8 -9.23 18.33 5.11
N ASP A 9 -10.14 18.49 6.07
CA ASP A 9 -11.07 17.44 6.45
C ASP A 9 -12.16 17.37 5.36
N ASP A 10 -11.94 16.52 4.36
CA ASP A 10 -12.97 16.12 3.41
C ASP A 10 -13.84 15.05 4.10
N PRO A 11 -15.15 15.30 4.31
CA PRO A 11 -16.05 14.38 5.00
C PRO A 11 -16.23 13.03 4.28
N GLY A 12 -15.79 12.91 3.03
CA GLY A 12 -15.76 11.65 2.29
C GLY A 12 -14.45 10.86 2.44
N LEU A 13 -13.40 11.44 3.03
CA LEU A 13 -12.11 10.77 3.22
C LEU A 13 -12.04 10.03 4.54
N HIS A 14 -11.47 8.83 4.50
CA HIS A 14 -11.11 8.11 5.72
C HIS A 14 -10.11 8.94 6.55
N PRO A 15 -10.25 8.98 7.89
CA PRO A 15 -9.29 9.67 8.74
C PRO A 15 -7.87 9.16 8.49
N LEU A 16 -6.92 10.07 8.30
CA LEU A 16 -5.52 9.72 8.02
C LEU A 16 -4.95 8.73 9.06
N ALA A 17 -5.30 8.91 10.34
CA ALA A 17 -4.87 8.00 11.40
C ALA A 17 -5.34 6.55 11.19
N SER A 18 -6.55 6.36 10.66
CA SER A 18 -7.08 5.03 10.33
C SER A 18 -6.34 4.44 9.13
N LEU A 19 -6.12 5.23 8.08
CA LEU A 19 -5.37 4.79 6.88
C LEU A 19 -3.93 4.38 7.22
N LEU A 20 -3.25 5.14 8.08
CA LEU A 20 -1.90 4.80 8.54
C LEU A 20 -1.87 3.48 9.30
N LYS A 21 -2.91 3.19 10.09
CA LYS A 21 -3.04 1.90 10.78
C LYS A 21 -3.23 0.75 9.79
N GLU A 22 -4.10 0.91 8.80
CA GLU A 22 -4.33 -0.10 7.77
C GLU A 22 -3.06 -0.39 6.95
N VAL A 23 -2.27 0.65 6.66
CA VAL A 23 -0.97 0.50 6.00
C VAL A 23 0.03 -0.25 6.89
N ASP A 24 0.14 0.09 8.18
CA ASP A 24 1.02 -0.63 9.13
C ASP A 24 0.64 -2.11 9.21
N ASP A 25 -0.66 -2.40 9.35
CA ASP A 25 -1.18 -3.76 9.39
C ASP A 25 -0.86 -4.52 8.08
N ALA A 26 -1.06 -3.90 6.92
CA ALA A 26 -0.73 -4.50 5.62
C ALA A 26 0.78 -4.81 5.47
N VAL A 27 1.66 -3.90 5.91
CA VAL A 27 3.12 -4.11 5.91
C VAL A 27 3.49 -5.27 6.84
N ARG A 28 2.91 -5.34 8.04
CA ARG A 28 3.16 -6.45 8.98
C ARG A 28 2.72 -7.79 8.41
N VAL A 29 1.54 -7.85 7.79
CA VAL A 29 1.04 -9.07 7.14
C VAL A 29 1.95 -9.47 5.98
N PHE A 30 2.39 -8.51 5.16
CA PHE A 30 3.33 -8.76 4.07
C PHE A 30 4.65 -9.35 4.58
N ARG A 31 5.21 -8.77 5.64
CA ARG A 31 6.43 -9.29 6.32
C ARG A 31 6.23 -10.63 6.98
N ALA A 32 5.04 -10.94 7.50
CA ALA A 32 4.74 -12.22 8.15
C ALA A 32 4.53 -13.36 7.14
N THR A 33 4.00 -13.04 5.96
CA THR A 33 3.79 -14.00 4.86
C THR A 33 5.06 -14.21 4.02
N ALA A 34 6.02 -13.29 4.12
CA ALA A 34 7.36 -13.44 3.59
C ALA A 34 8.27 -14.02 4.66
N SER A 35 9.15 -14.97 4.33
CA SER A 35 10.51 -14.85 4.90
C SER A 35 11.08 -13.57 4.29
N ALA A 36 10.80 -12.40 4.90
CA ALA A 36 11.11 -11.11 4.31
C ALA A 36 12.58 -11.04 3.91
N ASP A 37 13.47 -11.67 4.67
CA ASP A 37 14.91 -11.67 4.42
C ASP A 37 15.35 -12.40 3.13
N ASP A 38 14.50 -13.23 2.52
CA ASP A 38 14.88 -14.02 1.32
C ASP A 38 14.50 -13.36 -0.02
N ARG A 39 13.67 -12.30 -0.02
CA ARG A 39 13.22 -11.67 -1.27
C ARG A 39 14.23 -10.64 -1.77
N SER A 40 14.69 -10.78 -3.01
CA SER A 40 15.50 -9.73 -3.64
C SER A 40 14.63 -8.51 -4.00
N ILE A 41 15.27 -7.36 -4.26
CA ILE A 41 14.58 -6.19 -4.82
C ILE A 41 13.87 -6.54 -6.14
N MET A 42 14.45 -7.45 -6.94
CA MET A 42 13.84 -7.90 -8.19
C MET A 42 12.52 -8.64 -7.94
N ASP A 43 12.47 -9.50 -6.93
CA ASP A 43 11.25 -10.24 -6.55
C ASP A 43 10.16 -9.30 -6.08
N LEU A 44 10.51 -8.28 -5.28
CA LEU A 44 9.58 -7.27 -4.81
C LEU A 44 9.03 -6.44 -5.98
N ARG A 45 9.88 -6.04 -6.93
CA ARG A 45 9.46 -5.33 -8.14
C ARG A 45 8.49 -6.16 -8.97
N TRP A 46 8.76 -7.46 -9.12
CA TRP A 46 7.85 -8.35 -9.85
C TRP A 46 6.50 -8.49 -9.16
N GLN A 47 6.47 -8.59 -7.82
CA GLN A 47 5.23 -8.59 -7.05
C GLN A 47 4.46 -7.27 -7.19
N PHE A 48 5.17 -6.13 -7.19
CA PHE A 48 4.56 -4.82 -7.44
C PHE A 48 3.85 -4.79 -8.79
N ASP A 49 4.50 -5.27 -9.87
CA ASP A 49 3.91 -5.29 -11.20
C ASP A 49 2.63 -6.17 -11.24
N GLN A 50 2.67 -7.34 -10.60
CA GLN A 50 1.53 -8.25 -10.53
C GLN A 50 0.34 -7.67 -9.76
N ILE A 51 0.58 -7.05 -8.60
CA ILE A 51 -0.48 -6.45 -7.78
C ILE A 51 -1.05 -5.23 -8.51
N SER A 52 -0.19 -4.39 -9.10
CA SER A 52 -0.61 -3.20 -9.85
C SER A 52 -1.47 -3.57 -11.07
N ALA A 53 -1.16 -4.66 -11.77
CA ALA A 53 -1.99 -5.15 -12.86
C ALA A 53 -3.40 -5.55 -12.39
N LYS A 54 -3.52 -6.23 -11.24
CA LYS A 54 -4.82 -6.57 -10.64
C LYS A 54 -5.58 -5.33 -10.16
N MET A 55 -4.88 -4.36 -9.58
CA MET A 55 -5.46 -3.09 -9.18
C MET A 55 -6.04 -2.34 -10.40
N ASN A 56 -5.29 -2.27 -11.50
CA ASN A 56 -5.78 -1.67 -12.74
C ASN A 56 -7.04 -2.37 -13.27
N GLN A 57 -7.11 -3.70 -13.19
CA GLN A 57 -8.30 -4.45 -13.56
C GLN A 57 -9.48 -4.17 -12.61
N ALA A 58 -9.23 -4.06 -11.31
CA ALA A 58 -10.25 -3.73 -10.32
C ALA A 58 -10.81 -2.31 -10.52
N ILE A 59 -9.94 -1.33 -10.84
CA ILE A 59 -10.34 0.04 -11.20
C ILE A 59 -11.21 0.03 -12.45
N TYR A 60 -10.79 -0.69 -13.50
CA TYR A 60 -11.56 -0.80 -14.74
C TYR A 60 -12.97 -1.39 -14.51
N ASN A 61 -13.10 -2.31 -13.55
CA ASN A 61 -14.36 -2.98 -13.22
C ASN A 61 -15.14 -2.31 -12.07
N ASP A 62 -14.69 -1.15 -11.55
CA ASP A 62 -15.28 -0.46 -10.38
C ASP A 62 -15.46 -1.35 -9.13
N GLN A 63 -14.46 -2.21 -8.86
CA GLN A 63 -14.47 -3.14 -7.74
C GLN A 63 -13.84 -2.52 -6.49
N GLN A 64 -14.56 -1.62 -5.82
CA GLN A 64 -14.11 -0.83 -4.66
C GLN A 64 -13.28 -1.61 -3.63
N ASP A 65 -13.78 -2.76 -3.16
CA ASP A 65 -13.07 -3.59 -2.15
C ASP A 65 -11.71 -4.09 -2.67
N LEU A 66 -11.65 -4.48 -3.95
CA LEU A 66 -10.42 -4.94 -4.58
C LEU A 66 -9.46 -3.79 -4.87
N ILE A 67 -9.97 -2.60 -5.18
CA ILE A 67 -9.15 -1.39 -5.33
C ILE A 67 -8.47 -1.08 -4.00
N HIS A 68 -9.23 -1.08 -2.90
CA HIS A 68 -8.71 -0.81 -1.55
C HIS A 68 -7.64 -1.84 -1.14
N ASP A 69 -7.96 -3.13 -1.21
CA ASP A 69 -7.05 -4.21 -0.83
C ASP A 69 -5.77 -4.24 -1.69
N SER A 70 -5.90 -4.06 -3.01
CA SER A 70 -4.74 -4.04 -3.90
C SER A 70 -3.88 -2.78 -3.72
N THR A 71 -4.48 -1.65 -3.35
CA THR A 71 -3.74 -0.44 -2.98
C THR A 71 -2.89 -0.67 -1.73
N LEU A 72 -3.48 -1.22 -0.66
CA LEU A 72 -2.75 -1.55 0.57
C LEU A 72 -1.59 -2.52 0.32
N LYS A 73 -1.83 -3.56 -0.49
CA LYS A 73 -0.77 -4.52 -0.89
C LYS A 73 0.33 -3.85 -1.70
N THR A 74 -0.01 -2.96 -2.61
CA THR A 74 0.96 -2.20 -3.41
C THR A 74 1.83 -1.33 -2.52
N ILE A 75 1.22 -0.60 -1.57
CA ILE A 75 1.92 0.22 -0.58
C ILE A 75 2.88 -0.65 0.25
N ALA A 76 2.42 -1.81 0.73
CA ALA A 76 3.25 -2.72 1.52
C ALA A 76 4.51 -3.19 0.75
N VAL A 77 4.38 -3.52 -0.53
CA VAL A 77 5.54 -3.88 -1.38
C VAL A 77 6.49 -2.70 -1.54
N LEU A 78 5.98 -1.50 -1.79
CA LEU A 78 6.81 -0.31 -1.95
C LEU A 78 7.56 0.04 -0.66
N PHE A 79 6.92 -0.11 0.50
CA PHE A 79 7.58 0.03 1.80
C PHE A 79 8.77 -0.93 1.95
N GLU A 80 8.61 -2.19 1.51
CA GLU A 80 9.69 -3.17 1.56
C GLU A 80 10.84 -2.88 0.59
N ILE A 81 10.52 -2.34 -0.58
CA ILE A 81 11.55 -1.87 -1.52
C ILE A 81 12.34 -0.72 -0.89
N LEU A 82 11.66 0.26 -0.29
CA LEU A 82 12.29 1.40 0.39
C LEU A 82 13.10 0.98 1.62
N ALA A 83 12.64 -0.02 2.37
CA ALA A 83 13.36 -0.53 3.54
C ALA A 83 14.69 -1.22 3.19
N ARG A 84 14.90 -1.57 1.92
CA ARG A 84 16.08 -2.30 1.41
C ARG A 84 16.98 -1.45 0.49
N SER A 85 16.56 -0.22 0.18
CA SER A 85 17.30 0.71 -0.69
C SER A 85 18.39 1.48 0.06
#